data_AF-Q71I28-F1
#
_entry.id   AF-Q71I28-F1
#
_cell.length_a   1.000
_cell.length_b   1.000
_cell.length_c   1.000
_cell.angle_alpha   90.00
_cell.angle_beta   90.00
_cell.angle_gamma   90.00
#
_symmetry.space_group_name_H-M   'P 1'
#
loop_
_entity.id
_entity.type
_entity.pdbx_description
1 polymer ?
#
loop_
_entity_poly.entity_id
_entity_poly.type
_entity_poly.pdbx_seq_one_letter_code
_entity_poly.pdbx_strand_id
1 'polypeptide(L)'
;LVTGLGNLIPYFGPILGYGMVILACTLSQNMTALIVGMIILLLIQAIDGNILNPKLLSSAIHIHPLYVIVCVIAGGAMGGFVGMLIAVPMGALLKTEFERLIAYRQKQLEKSKEASEE
;
A
#
# COMPACT_ATOMS: atom_id res chain seq x y z
N LEU A 1 -11.42 13.63 -6.84
CA LEU A 1 -10.23 13.91 -7.68
C LEU A 1 -8.93 13.83 -6.90
N VAL A 2 -8.72 14.64 -5.85
CA VAL A 2 -7.50 14.63 -5.02
C VAL A 2 -7.19 13.23 -4.48
N THR A 3 -8.19 12.54 -3.91
CA THR A 3 -8.04 11.15 -3.42
C THR A 3 -7.58 10.18 -4.52
N GLY A 4 -8.15 10.31 -5.73
CA GLY A 4 -7.80 9.45 -6.86
C GLY A 4 -6.39 9.70 -7.38
N LEU A 5 -5.96 10.97 -7.45
CA LEU A 5 -4.60 11.33 -7.83
C LEU A 5 -3.58 10.93 -6.75
N GLY A 6 -3.93 11.09 -5.48
CA GLY A 6 -3.06 10.72 -4.36
C GLY A 6 -2.87 9.21 -4.20
N ASN A 7 -3.77 8.37 -4.75
CA ASN A 7 -3.60 6.91 -4.79
C ASN A 7 -2.45 6.44 -5.69
N LEU A 8 -1.83 7.35 -6.47
CA LEU A 8 -0.57 7.06 -7.16
C LEU A 8 0.53 6.64 -6.16
N ILE A 9 0.45 7.16 -4.93
CA ILE A 9 1.18 6.63 -3.78
C ILE A 9 0.17 5.83 -2.94
N PRO A 10 0.35 4.50 -2.80
CA PRO A 10 -0.59 3.67 -2.05
C PRO A 10 -0.88 4.25 -0.66
N TYR A 11 -2.15 4.22 -0.26
CA TYR A 11 -2.67 4.76 1.01
C TYR A 11 -2.59 6.29 1.20
N PHE A 12 -1.88 7.00 0.33
CA PHE A 12 -1.70 8.45 0.45
C PHE A 12 -2.94 9.23 -0.01
N GLY A 13 -3.65 8.72 -1.04
CA GLY A 13 -4.89 9.27 -1.56
C GLY A 13 -5.97 9.52 -0.51
N PRO A 14 -6.40 8.50 0.25
CA PRO A 14 -7.35 8.68 1.35
C PRO A 14 -6.94 9.77 2.33
N ILE A 15 -5.70 9.72 2.83
CA ILE A 15 -5.18 10.65 3.84
C ILE A 15 -5.31 12.10 3.35
N LEU A 16 -4.86 12.38 2.14
CA LEU A 16 -4.97 13.71 1.53
C LEU A 16 -6.43 14.09 1.26
N GLY A 17 -7.24 13.14 0.81
CA GLY A 17 -8.66 13.35 0.55
C GLY A 17 -9.43 13.79 1.80
N TYR A 18 -9.28 13.06 2.90
CA TYR A 18 -9.91 13.40 4.18
C TYR A 18 -9.42 14.75 4.71
N GLY A 19 -8.09 14.98 4.69
CA GLY A 19 -7.51 16.24 5.15
C GLY A 19 -8.04 17.45 4.37
N MET A 20 -8.12 17.35 3.03
CA MET A 20 -8.61 18.43 2.18
C MET A 20 -10.10 18.71 2.36
N VAL A 21 -10.93 17.67 2.52
CA VAL A 21 -12.37 17.85 2.78
C VAL A 21 -12.59 18.52 4.13
N ILE A 22 -11.89 18.07 5.17
CA ILE A 22 -11.95 18.69 6.49
C ILE A 22 -11.54 20.15 6.41
N LEU A 23 -10.40 20.45 5.78
CA LEU A 23 -9.89 21.81 5.67
C LEU A 23 -10.86 22.72 4.88
N ALA A 24 -11.29 22.30 3.69
CA ALA A 24 -12.15 23.10 2.83
C ALA A 24 -13.53 23.37 3.45
N CYS A 25 -14.15 22.36 4.06
CA CYS A 25 -15.46 22.52 4.69
C CYS A 25 -15.39 23.29 6.03
N THR A 26 -14.28 23.17 6.77
CA THR A 26 -14.06 23.98 7.98
C THR A 26 -13.87 25.46 7.62
N LEU A 27 -13.08 25.77 6.58
CA LEU A 27 -12.87 27.15 6.15
C LEU A 27 -14.14 27.80 5.59
N SER A 28 -14.99 27.02 4.92
CA SER A 28 -16.29 27.50 4.40
C SER A 28 -17.43 27.45 5.42
N GLN A 29 -17.16 27.01 6.66
CA GLN A 29 -18.14 26.85 7.74
C GLN A 29 -19.37 26.00 7.35
N ASN A 30 -19.21 25.09 6.38
CA ASN A 30 -20.30 24.27 5.86
C ASN A 30 -20.27 22.87 6.47
N MET A 31 -20.90 22.73 7.64
CA MET A 31 -20.98 21.46 8.39
C MET A 31 -21.73 20.36 7.63
N THR A 32 -22.77 20.71 6.86
CA THR A 32 -23.51 19.72 6.07
C THR A 32 -22.62 19.12 4.98
N ALA A 33 -21.88 19.96 4.26
CA ALA A 33 -20.94 19.49 3.25
C ALA A 33 -19.80 18.64 3.85
N LEU A 34 -19.33 18.99 5.05
CA LEU A 34 -18.33 18.19 5.77
C LEU A 34 -18.85 16.77 6.04
N ILE A 35 -20.04 16.65 6.65
CA ILE A 35 -20.62 15.36 7.03
C ILE A 35 -20.87 14.52 5.78
N VAL A 36 -21.52 15.09 4.76
CA VAL A 36 -21.81 14.39 3.51
C VAL A 36 -20.52 13.95 2.82
N GLY A 37 -19.52 14.85 2.73
CA GLY A 37 -18.22 14.54 2.12
C GLY A 37 -17.48 13.43 2.84
N MET A 38 -17.48 13.44 4.18
CA MET A 38 -16.86 12.39 5.00
C MET A 38 -17.55 11.04 4.81
N ILE A 39 -18.88 11.00 4.78
CA ILE A 39 -19.64 9.76 4.55
C ILE A 39 -19.31 9.18 3.17
N ILE A 40 -19.31 10.03 2.13
CA ILE A 40 -18.98 9.59 0.76
C ILE A 40 -17.55 9.05 0.70
N LEU A 41 -16.57 9.76 1.26
CA LEU A 41 -15.18 9.29 1.29
C LEU A 41 -15.03 7.97 2.05
N LEU A 42 -15.73 7.82 3.16
CA LEU A 42 -15.71 6.58 3.95
C LEU A 42 -16.32 5.41 3.18
N LEU A 43 -17.42 5.62 2.47
CA LEU A 43 -18.00 4.59 1.58
C LEU A 43 -17.03 4.20 0.47
N ILE A 44 -16.40 5.18 -0.19
CA ILE A 44 -15.41 4.91 -1.24
C ILE A 44 -14.24 4.09 -0.67
N GLN A 45 -13.70 4.49 0.49
CA GLN A 45 -12.59 3.78 1.12
C GLN A 45 -12.97 2.38 1.63
N ALA A 46 -14.21 2.20 2.11
CA ALA A 46 -14.70 0.89 2.48
C ALA A 46 -14.75 -0.04 1.25
N ILE A 47 -15.22 0.45 0.10
CA ILE A 47 -15.25 -0.33 -1.13
C ILE A 47 -13.83 -0.62 -1.63
N ASP A 48 -12.96 0.39 -1.68
CA ASP A 48 -11.55 0.22 -2.09
C ASP A 48 -10.82 -0.78 -1.18
N GLY A 49 -10.95 -0.63 0.14
CA GLY A 49 -10.24 -1.43 1.14
C GLY A 49 -10.74 -2.86 1.25
N ASN A 50 -12.07 -3.08 1.26
CA ASN A 50 -12.65 -4.40 1.54
C ASN A 50 -13.04 -5.19 0.29
N ILE A 51 -13.21 -4.55 -0.87
CA ILE A 51 -13.66 -5.23 -2.10
C ILE A 51 -12.61 -5.12 -3.19
N LEU A 52 -12.16 -3.91 -3.49
CA LEU A 52 -11.27 -3.67 -4.62
C LEU A 52 -9.87 -4.23 -4.35
N ASN A 53 -9.29 -3.93 -3.20
CA ASN A 53 -8.00 -4.45 -2.78
C ASN A 53 -7.93 -5.98 -2.81
N PRO A 54 -8.81 -6.74 -2.12
CA PRO A 54 -8.73 -8.20 -2.20
C PRO A 54 -9.00 -8.72 -3.60
N LYS A 55 -9.94 -8.13 -4.38
CA LYS A 55 -10.20 -8.62 -5.74
C LYS A 55 -9.02 -8.38 -6.70
N LEU A 56 -8.26 -7.30 -6.51
CA LEU A 56 -7.06 -6.97 -7.29
C LEU A 56 -5.81 -7.73 -6.80
N LEU A 57 -5.66 -7.95 -5.48
CA LEU A 57 -4.50 -8.63 -4.89
C LEU A 57 -4.68 -10.14 -4.68
N SER A 58 -5.91 -10.67 -4.83
CA SER A 58 -6.29 -12.06 -4.51
C SER A 58 -5.39 -13.12 -5.15
N SER A 59 -4.76 -12.84 -6.28
CA SER A 59 -3.98 -13.85 -7.00
C SER A 59 -2.46 -13.68 -6.96
N ALA A 60 -1.90 -12.56 -6.47
CA ALA A 60 -0.55 -12.19 -6.92
C ALA A 60 0.50 -11.89 -5.84
N ILE A 61 0.17 -11.22 -4.73
CA ILE A 61 1.23 -10.62 -3.90
C ILE A 61 0.84 -10.57 -2.42
N HIS A 62 1.35 -11.51 -1.62
CA HIS A 62 1.32 -11.47 -0.16
C HIS A 62 2.31 -10.43 0.40
N ILE A 63 2.22 -9.18 -0.04
CA ILE A 63 2.99 -8.08 0.54
C ILE A 63 2.16 -7.48 1.67
N HIS A 64 2.68 -7.58 2.88
CA HIS A 64 2.07 -6.94 4.04
C HIS A 64 2.00 -5.42 3.83
N PRO A 65 0.85 -4.75 4.05
CA PRO A 65 0.68 -3.31 3.84
C PRO A 65 1.77 -2.44 4.50
N LEU A 66 2.25 -2.87 5.66
CA LEU A 66 3.36 -2.23 6.38
C LEU A 66 4.63 -2.08 5.52
N TYR A 67 4.96 -3.08 4.69
CA TYR A 67 6.14 -3.04 3.84
C TYR A 67 6.03 -1.94 2.78
N VAL A 68 4.84 -1.75 2.22
CA VAL A 68 4.56 -0.67 1.26
C VAL A 68 4.75 0.70 1.93
N ILE A 69 4.23 0.87 3.15
CA ILE A 69 4.38 2.12 3.91
C ILE A 69 5.86 2.43 4.18
N VAL A 70 6.64 1.43 4.60
CA VAL A 70 8.09 1.58 4.83
C VAL A 70 8.80 1.99 3.54
N CYS A 71 8.48 1.35 2.40
CA CYS A 71 9.05 1.71 1.11
C CYS A 71 8.72 3.16 0.72
N VAL A 72 7.47 3.60 0.89
CA VAL A 72 7.05 4.97 0.59
C VAL A 72 7.82 5.98 1.45
N ILE A 73 7.96 5.74 2.75
CA ILE A 73 8.69 6.63 3.65
C ILE A 73 10.17 6.69 3.25
N ALA A 74 10.80 5.54 2.97
CA ALA A 74 12.19 5.47 2.55
C ALA A 74 12.41 6.18 1.20
N GLY A 75 11.55 5.92 0.21
CA GLY A 75 11.57 6.59 -1.09
C GLY A 75 11.37 8.11 -0.96
N GLY A 76 10.46 8.52 -0.08
CA GLY A 76 10.23 9.93 0.25
C GLY A 76 11.46 10.61 0.82
N ALA A 77 12.19 9.95 1.72
CA ALA A 77 13.41 10.48 2.30
C ALA A 77 14.55 10.59 1.28
N MET A 78 14.64 9.69 0.30
CA MET A 78 15.73 9.65 -0.68
C MET A 78 15.53 10.59 -1.86
N GLY A 79 14.31 10.64 -2.41
CA GLY A 79 14.02 11.31 -3.68
C GLY A 79 12.73 12.12 -3.69
N GLY A 80 12.19 12.43 -2.50
CA GLY A 80 10.92 13.15 -2.37
C GLY A 80 9.78 12.42 -3.07
N PHE A 81 8.92 13.19 -3.75
CA PHE A 81 7.73 12.65 -4.43
C PHE A 81 8.07 11.58 -5.48
N VAL A 82 9.09 11.82 -6.32
CA VAL A 82 9.51 10.85 -7.35
C VAL A 82 10.04 9.58 -6.70
N GLY A 83 10.78 9.71 -5.59
CA GLY A 83 11.27 8.57 -4.81
C GLY A 83 10.14 7.72 -4.22
N MET A 84 9.04 8.32 -3.74
CA MET A 84 7.88 7.59 -3.24
C MET A 84 7.22 6.70 -4.31
N LEU A 85 7.13 7.20 -5.55
CA LEU A 85 6.52 6.47 -6.66
C LEU A 85 7.35 5.26 -7.09
N ILE A 86 8.67 5.41 -7.12
CA ILE A 86 9.59 4.36 -7.56
C ILE A 86 9.86 3.35 -6.44
N ALA A 87 9.82 3.77 -5.17
CA ALA A 87 10.16 2.90 -4.06
C ALA A 87 9.21 1.72 -3.88
N VAL A 88 7.91 1.87 -4.18
CA VAL A 88 6.95 0.77 -4.07
C VAL A 88 7.25 -0.39 -5.05
N PRO A 89 7.35 -0.16 -6.37
CA PRO A 89 7.69 -1.25 -7.31
C PRO A 89 9.10 -1.81 -7.06
N MET A 90 10.09 -0.97 -6.71
CA MET A 90 11.43 -1.45 -6.38
C MET A 90 11.43 -2.30 -5.11
N GLY A 91 10.74 -1.87 -4.05
CA GLY A 91 10.60 -2.62 -2.82
C GLY A 91 9.91 -3.96 -3.06
N ALA A 92 8.86 -3.99 -3.87
CA ALA A 92 8.17 -5.23 -4.24
C ALA A 92 9.11 -6.21 -4.96
N LEU A 93 9.92 -5.73 -5.92
CA LEU A 93 10.91 -6.55 -6.62
C LEU A 93 11.97 -7.12 -5.66
N LEU A 94 12.52 -6.27 -4.78
CA LEU A 94 13.52 -6.70 -3.79
C LEU A 94 12.97 -7.80 -2.87
N LYS A 95 11.73 -7.64 -2.39
CA LYS A 95 11.09 -8.65 -1.53
C LYS A 95 10.89 -9.96 -2.28
N THR A 96 10.41 -9.91 -3.52
CA THR A 96 10.20 -11.11 -4.34
C THR A 96 11.50 -11.89 -4.56
N GLU A 97 12.61 -11.20 -4.83
CA GLU A 97 13.92 -11.85 -4.95
C GLU A 97 14.38 -12.43 -3.60
N PHE A 98 14.17 -11.71 -2.50
CA PHE A 98 14.53 -12.19 -1.16
C PHE A 98 13.76 -13.48 -0.78
N GLU A 99 12.45 -13.52 -1.05
CA GLU A 99 11.62 -14.70 -0.85
C GLU A 99 12.08 -15.87 -1.72
N ARG A 100 12.44 -15.59 -2.98
CA ARG A 100 12.99 -16.61 -3.90
C ARG A 100 14.30 -17.21 -3.39
N LEU A 101 15.19 -16.40 -2.83
CA LEU A 101 16.44 -16.88 -2.22
C LEU A 101 16.20 -17.75 -0.99
N ILE A 102 15.27 -17.35 -0.10
CA ILE A 102 14.93 -18.12 1.10
C ILE A 102 14.32 -19.48 0.72
N ALA A 103 13.38 -19.48 -0.24
CA ALA A 103 12.75 -20.70 -0.74
C ALA A 103 13.77 -21.67 -1.36
N TYR A 104 14.79 -21.15 -2.05
CA TYR A 104 15.87 -21.96 -2.58
C TYR A 104 16.70 -22.64 -1.47
N ARG A 105 17.00 -21.92 -0.37
CA ARG A 105 17.75 -22.48 0.76
C ARG A 105 16.97 -23.55 1.52
N GLN A 106 15.66 -23.38 1.71
CA GLN A 106 14.83 -24.39 2.37
C GLN A 106 14.83 -25.72 1.62
N LYS A 107 14.70 -25.69 0.29
CA LYS A 107 14.77 -26.90 -0.55
C LYS A 107 16.10 -27.64 -0.44
N GLN A 108 17.21 -26.92 -0.27
CA GLN A 108 18.53 -27.53 -0.09
C GLN A 108 18.68 -28.18 1.29
N LEU A 109 18.12 -27.57 2.34
CA LEU A 109 18.13 -28.15 3.69
C LEU A 109 17.28 -29.43 3.78
N GLU A 110 16.12 -29.47 3.12
CA GLU A 110 15.29 -30.68 3.08
C GLU A 110 16.00 -31.82 2.35
N LYS A 111 16.56 -31.56 1.16
CA LYS A 111 17.37 -32.56 0.43
C LYS A 111 18.57 -33.09 1.25
N SER A 112 19.22 -32.22 2.01
CA SER A 112 20.35 -32.62 2.86
C SER A 112 19.92 -33.50 4.04
N LYS A 113 18.69 -33.36 4.55
CA LYS A 113 18.15 -34.22 5.61
C LYS A 113 17.77 -35.59 5.07
N GLU A 114 17.09 -35.65 3.93
CA GLU A 114 16.73 -36.92 3.27
C GLU A 114 17.98 -37.76 2.97
N ALA A 115 19.02 -37.15 2.43
CA ALA A 115 20.29 -37.82 2.14
C ALA A 115 21.11 -38.24 3.38
N SER A 116 20.73 -37.78 4.58
CA SER A 116 21.36 -38.20 5.85
C SER A 116 20.57 -39.30 6.56
N GLU A 117 19.32 -39.54 6.16
CA GLU A 117 18.44 -40.59 6.72
C GLU A 117 18.48 -41.90 5.89
N GLU A 118 18.91 -41.85 4.63
CA GLU A 118 19.27 -43.02 3.80
C GLU A 118 20.68 -43.57 4.10
#